data_AF-A0A960TLU5-F1
#
_entry.id   AF-A0A960TLU5-F1
#
_cell.length_a   1.000
_cell.length_b   1.000
_cell.length_c   1.000
_cell.angle_alpha   90.00
_cell.angle_beta   90.00
_cell.angle_gamma   90.00
#
_symmetry.space_group_name_H-M   'P 1'
#
loop_
_entity.id
_entity.type
_entity.pdbx_description
1 polymer ?
#
loop_
_entity_poly.entity_id
_entity_poly.type
_entity_poly.pdbx_seq_one_letter_code
_entity_poly.pdbx_strand_id
1 'polypeptide(L)'
;MKIKQSSIALKSLLFLSIVVTSCSQDSSQWIESIENDKITVDRVKKAYDIEIEYFSRTQNIEKQNLIEIINKDIDELEEQLKPVHQKFQKKNFYENYKNMLIMKNAAEKTGFASRPDIKEVLDYYQNQALSQLYLQEEVEKRIKITDEDARNECKRLREEDQRFAALTLEKCIMIGKGYLKQRISANIFDNVLSKIKEKLVYKSNDKFDLDEYLKNDTDLKSSIGKQDPKKEVKPPASEPEKKP
;
A
#
# COMPACT_ATOMS: atom_id res chain seq x y z
N MET A 1 27.50 70.65 27.64
CA MET A 1 27.66 69.18 27.70
C MET A 1 26.36 68.58 28.23
N LYS A 2 25.46 68.15 27.33
CA LYS A 2 24.20 67.46 27.64
C LYS A 2 24.18 66.22 26.76
N ILE A 3 24.35 65.05 27.34
CA ILE A 3 24.25 63.76 26.64
C ILE A 3 22.87 63.21 26.98
N LYS A 4 21.96 63.22 26.01
CA LYS A 4 20.69 62.50 26.10
C LYS A 4 20.91 61.08 25.58
N GLN A 5 20.51 60.13 26.41
CA GLN A 5 20.56 58.70 26.14
C GLN A 5 19.60 58.26 25.03
N SER A 6 20.08 57.21 24.36
CA SER A 6 19.47 56.27 23.43
C SER A 6 17.98 55.92 23.56
N SER A 7 17.35 55.72 22.40
CA SER A 7 16.36 54.67 22.13
C SER A 7 16.40 54.42 20.61
N ILE A 8 17.22 53.49 20.12
CA ILE A 8 16.91 52.08 19.84
C ILE A 8 15.62 51.87 19.02
N ALA A 9 15.83 51.18 17.89
CA ALA A 9 14.90 50.37 17.11
C ALA A 9 13.88 51.08 16.21
N LEU A 10 14.23 51.19 14.93
CA LEU A 10 13.26 50.96 13.85
C LEU A 10 13.95 50.47 12.57
N LYS A 11 14.52 49.26 12.59
CA LYS A 11 14.89 48.56 11.35
C LYS A 11 14.61 47.08 11.46
N SER A 12 13.89 46.60 10.45
CA SER A 12 13.77 45.20 10.03
C SER A 12 12.97 44.28 10.94
N LEU A 13 11.66 44.20 10.66
CA LEU A 13 10.91 42.96 10.89
C LEU A 13 9.88 42.76 9.77
N LEU A 14 10.40 42.42 8.59
CA LEU A 14 9.63 41.81 7.50
C LEU A 14 9.59 40.30 7.81
N PHE A 15 8.67 39.89 8.69
CA PHE A 15 8.30 38.47 8.79
C PHE A 15 7.41 38.14 7.59
N LEU A 16 8.08 37.76 6.50
CA LEU A 16 7.46 37.07 5.39
C LEU A 16 7.08 35.67 5.89
N SER A 17 5.88 35.54 6.45
CA SER A 17 5.28 34.25 6.79
C SER A 17 4.90 33.52 5.50
N ILE A 18 5.91 32.97 4.80
CA ILE A 18 5.68 31.91 3.82
C ILE A 18 5.39 30.65 4.64
N VAL A 19 4.12 30.47 5.00
CA VAL A 19 3.60 29.13 5.26
C VAL A 19 3.57 28.45 3.91
N VAL A 20 4.65 27.77 3.54
CA VAL A 20 4.62 26.73 2.50
C VAL A 20 3.84 25.58 3.11
N THR A 21 2.51 25.68 3.10
CA THR A 21 1.67 24.51 3.02
C THR A 21 2.04 23.85 1.69
N SER A 22 2.80 22.75 1.75
CA SER A 22 2.87 21.80 0.65
C SER A 22 1.51 21.09 0.52
N CYS A 23 0.45 21.85 0.24
CA CYS A 23 -0.74 21.33 -0.37
C CYS A 23 -0.41 21.23 -1.85
N SER A 24 -0.22 20.01 -2.37
CA SER A 24 -0.42 19.82 -3.81
C SER A 24 -1.90 20.12 -4.05
N GLN A 25 -2.23 21.38 -4.34
CA GLN A 25 -3.58 21.75 -4.74
C GLN A 25 -3.76 21.19 -6.13
N ASP A 26 -4.30 19.97 -6.15
CA ASP A 26 -4.84 19.35 -7.33
C ASP A 26 -5.81 20.34 -8.00
N SER A 27 -5.37 20.92 -9.12
CA SER A 27 -6.11 21.90 -9.91
C SER A 27 -6.87 21.27 -11.07
N SER A 28 -6.91 19.93 -11.14
CA SER A 28 -7.64 19.22 -12.19
C SER A 28 -9.15 19.35 -12.00
N GLN A 29 -9.90 19.05 -13.07
CA GLN A 29 -11.35 19.10 -13.04
C GLN A 29 -11.89 18.18 -11.94
N TRP A 30 -12.81 18.70 -11.13
CA TRP A 30 -13.54 17.90 -10.15
C TRP A 30 -14.63 17.09 -10.87
N ILE A 31 -14.77 15.83 -10.47
CA ILE A 31 -15.76 14.89 -11.00
C ILE A 31 -17.01 14.96 -10.12
N GLU A 32 -16.82 14.77 -8.81
CA GLU A 32 -17.87 14.88 -7.80
C GLU A 32 -17.28 15.26 -6.42
N SER A 33 -18.13 15.47 -5.42
CA SER A 33 -17.74 15.80 -4.05
C SER A 33 -18.49 14.90 -3.06
N ILE A 34 -17.80 14.39 -2.06
CA ILE A 34 -18.39 13.66 -0.94
C ILE A 34 -18.28 14.56 0.29
N GLU A 35 -19.41 15.12 0.73
CA GLU A 35 -19.47 16.27 1.64
C GLU A 35 -18.59 17.43 1.10
N ASN A 36 -17.40 17.63 1.65
CA ASN A 36 -16.45 18.66 1.24
C ASN A 36 -15.15 18.11 0.62
N ASP A 37 -15.04 16.78 0.48
CA ASP A 37 -13.88 16.14 -0.15
C ASP A 37 -14.11 15.97 -1.66
N LYS A 38 -13.38 16.74 -2.47
CA LYS A 38 -13.49 16.71 -3.93
C LYS A 38 -12.76 15.50 -4.50
N ILE A 39 -13.46 14.73 -5.33
CA ILE A 39 -12.85 13.72 -6.19
C ILE A 39 -12.52 14.40 -7.52
N THR A 40 -11.23 14.54 -7.79
CA THR A 40 -10.68 15.16 -9.00
C THR A 40 -10.16 14.12 -9.98
N VAL A 41 -10.01 14.50 -11.25
CA VAL A 41 -9.45 13.62 -12.30
C VAL A 41 -8.05 13.14 -11.92
N ASP A 42 -7.17 14.03 -11.45
CA ASP A 42 -5.80 13.65 -11.09
C ASP A 42 -5.75 12.73 -9.86
N ARG A 43 -6.64 12.94 -8.87
CA ARG A 43 -6.75 12.04 -7.72
C ARG A 43 -7.17 10.64 -8.15
N VAL A 44 -8.15 10.51 -9.05
CA VAL A 44 -8.57 9.20 -9.59
C VAL A 44 -7.43 8.55 -10.37
N LYS A 45 -6.74 9.30 -11.24
CA LYS A 45 -5.60 8.78 -12.00
C LYS A 45 -4.48 8.27 -11.10
N LYS A 46 -4.09 9.06 -10.08
CA LYS A 46 -3.07 8.65 -9.11
C LYS A 46 -3.50 7.40 -8.33
N ALA A 47 -4.74 7.34 -7.88
CA ALA A 47 -5.25 6.17 -7.18
C ALA A 47 -5.25 4.92 -8.09
N TYR A 48 -5.57 5.08 -9.38
CA TYR A 48 -5.53 4.00 -10.37
C TYR A 48 -4.11 3.48 -10.59
N ASP A 49 -3.15 4.39 -10.78
CA ASP A 49 -1.75 4.04 -10.96
C ASP A 49 -1.17 3.34 -9.71
N ILE A 50 -1.57 3.79 -8.52
CA ILE A 50 -1.20 3.16 -7.24
C ILE A 50 -1.79 1.75 -7.11
N GLU A 51 -3.06 1.56 -7.44
CA GLU A 51 -3.71 0.23 -7.36
C GLU A 51 -3.07 -0.77 -8.34
N ILE A 52 -2.70 -0.33 -9.55
CA ILE A 52 -1.96 -1.14 -10.51
C ILE A 52 -0.59 -1.52 -9.95
N GLU A 53 0.15 -0.54 -9.41
CA GLU A 53 1.47 -0.76 -8.81
C GLU A 53 1.38 -1.75 -7.62
N TYR A 54 0.43 -1.54 -6.72
CA TYR A 54 0.20 -2.39 -5.57
C TYR A 54 -0.18 -3.81 -5.98
N PHE A 55 -1.10 -3.97 -6.93
CA PHE A 55 -1.49 -5.29 -7.42
C PHE A 55 -0.34 -6.02 -8.13
N SER A 56 0.43 -5.30 -8.95
CA SER A 56 1.63 -5.83 -9.60
C SER A 56 2.63 -6.37 -8.56
N ARG A 57 2.92 -5.60 -7.51
CA ARG A 57 3.84 -6.00 -6.44
C ARG A 57 3.32 -7.18 -5.62
N THR A 58 2.07 -7.13 -5.19
CA THR A 58 1.48 -8.15 -4.32
C THR A 58 1.24 -9.48 -5.02
N GLN A 59 0.90 -9.45 -6.30
CA GLN A 59 0.73 -10.66 -7.11
C GLN A 59 2.04 -11.11 -7.78
N ASN A 60 3.14 -10.36 -7.59
CA ASN A 60 4.43 -10.59 -8.26
C ASN A 60 4.28 -10.72 -9.80
N ILE A 61 3.44 -9.87 -10.38
CA ILE A 61 3.21 -9.78 -11.83
C ILE A 61 3.94 -8.52 -12.32
N GLU A 62 4.73 -8.64 -13.38
CA GLU A 62 5.35 -7.46 -14.00
C GLU A 62 4.28 -6.45 -14.43
N LYS A 63 4.46 -5.18 -14.07
CA LYS A 63 3.48 -4.13 -14.30
C LYS A 63 3.02 -4.03 -15.76
N GLN A 64 3.93 -4.23 -16.71
CA GLN A 64 3.61 -4.18 -18.14
C GLN A 64 2.65 -5.31 -18.55
N ASN A 65 2.84 -6.52 -18.04
CA ASN A 65 1.92 -7.63 -18.30
C ASN A 65 0.53 -7.34 -17.72
N LEU A 66 0.46 -6.72 -16.54
CA LEU A 66 -0.81 -6.29 -15.97
C LEU A 66 -1.48 -5.23 -16.85
N ILE A 67 -0.72 -4.26 -17.37
CA ILE A 67 -1.22 -3.25 -18.32
C ILE A 67 -1.74 -3.90 -19.60
N GLU A 68 -1.05 -4.91 -20.15
CA GLU A 68 -1.52 -5.68 -21.30
C GLU A 68 -2.86 -6.37 -21.00
N ILE A 69 -2.99 -7.03 -19.85
CA ILE A 69 -4.25 -7.66 -19.41
C ILE A 69 -5.39 -6.63 -19.31
N ILE A 70 -5.11 -5.44 -18.77
CA ILE A 70 -6.10 -4.37 -18.60
C ILE A 70 -6.59 -3.84 -19.95
N ASN A 71 -5.70 -3.73 -20.95
CA ASN A 71 -6.00 -3.12 -22.24
C ASN A 71 -6.52 -4.11 -23.30
N LYS A 72 -6.38 -5.41 -23.08
CA LYS A 72 -6.85 -6.44 -24.02
C LYS A 72 -8.38 -6.54 -24.02
N ASP A 73 -8.97 -6.96 -25.14
CA ASP A 73 -10.39 -7.33 -25.16
C ASP A 73 -10.65 -8.51 -24.20
N ILE A 74 -11.73 -8.42 -23.43
CA ILE A 74 -12.10 -9.41 -22.42
C ILE A 74 -12.35 -10.80 -23.03
N ASP A 75 -12.84 -10.85 -24.26
CA ASP A 75 -13.13 -12.11 -24.96
C ASP A 75 -11.84 -12.81 -25.43
N GLU A 76 -10.74 -12.09 -25.51
CA GLU A 76 -9.42 -12.63 -25.83
C GLU A 76 -8.59 -13.03 -24.59
N LEU A 77 -9.15 -12.84 -23.38
CA LEU A 77 -8.51 -13.20 -22.13
C LEU A 77 -8.89 -14.61 -21.69
N GLU A 78 -7.91 -15.31 -21.11
CA GLU A 78 -8.15 -16.54 -20.37
C GLU A 78 -9.11 -16.27 -19.20
N GLU A 79 -10.01 -17.20 -18.89
CA GLU A 79 -11.09 -17.01 -17.90
C GLU A 79 -10.57 -16.53 -16.53
N GLN A 80 -9.41 -17.05 -16.12
CA GLN A 80 -8.72 -16.68 -14.88
C GLN A 80 -8.24 -15.22 -14.82
N LEU A 81 -8.06 -14.55 -15.97
CA LEU A 81 -7.59 -13.16 -16.06
C LEU A 81 -8.75 -12.16 -16.16
N LYS A 82 -9.95 -12.61 -16.52
CA LYS A 82 -11.13 -11.76 -16.65
C LYS A 82 -11.47 -11.00 -15.35
N PRO A 83 -11.39 -11.57 -14.13
CA PRO A 83 -11.63 -10.82 -12.91
C PRO A 83 -10.64 -9.67 -12.69
N VAL A 84 -9.36 -9.88 -13.03
CA VAL A 84 -8.33 -8.83 -12.95
C VAL A 84 -8.65 -7.72 -13.93
N HIS A 85 -8.92 -8.07 -15.19
CA HIS A 85 -9.32 -7.12 -16.21
C HIS A 85 -10.56 -6.31 -15.79
N GLN A 86 -11.62 -6.97 -15.31
CA GLN A 86 -12.84 -6.32 -14.83
C GLN A 86 -12.60 -5.41 -13.64
N LYS A 87 -11.76 -5.80 -12.67
CA LYS A 87 -11.40 -4.96 -11.52
C LYS A 87 -10.80 -3.63 -11.97
N PHE A 88 -9.92 -3.68 -12.98
CA PHE A 88 -9.19 -2.53 -13.48
C PHE A 88 -9.91 -1.79 -14.61
N GLN A 89 -11.09 -2.22 -15.05
CA GLN A 89 -11.91 -1.40 -15.95
C GLN A 89 -12.19 -0.05 -15.30
N LYS A 90 -11.90 1.05 -16.02
CA LYS A 90 -11.86 2.41 -15.45
C LYS A 90 -13.13 2.77 -14.68
N LYS A 91 -14.31 2.39 -15.20
CA LYS A 91 -15.60 2.59 -14.54
C LYS A 91 -15.71 1.80 -13.23
N ASN A 92 -15.36 0.52 -13.25
CA ASN A 92 -15.41 -0.34 -12.06
C ASN A 92 -14.43 0.13 -10.99
N PHE A 93 -13.20 0.48 -11.39
CA PHE A 93 -12.22 1.07 -10.49
C PHE A 93 -12.75 2.36 -9.86
N TYR A 94 -13.29 3.27 -10.67
CA TYR A 94 -13.81 4.54 -10.20
C TYR A 94 -14.92 4.35 -9.16
N GLU A 95 -15.91 3.50 -9.47
CA GLU A 95 -17.02 3.22 -8.55
C GLU A 95 -16.51 2.59 -7.24
N ASN A 96 -15.58 1.64 -7.31
CA ASN A 96 -14.97 1.04 -6.11
C ASN A 96 -14.19 2.06 -5.28
N TYR A 97 -13.38 2.89 -5.93
CA TYR A 97 -12.60 3.94 -5.28
C TYR A 97 -13.52 4.98 -4.61
N LYS A 98 -14.58 5.41 -5.28
CA LYS A 98 -15.61 6.29 -4.72
C LYS A 98 -16.27 5.66 -3.49
N ASN A 99 -16.72 4.41 -3.59
CA ASN A 99 -17.35 3.70 -2.48
C ASN A 99 -16.41 3.58 -1.27
N MET A 100 -15.13 3.32 -1.51
CA MET A 100 -14.11 3.32 -0.46
C MET A 100 -14.00 4.70 0.23
N LEU A 101 -13.99 5.80 -0.52
CA LEU A 101 -13.96 7.14 0.03
C LEU A 101 -15.23 7.47 0.84
N ILE A 102 -16.41 7.07 0.36
CA ILE A 102 -17.68 7.24 1.09
C ILE A 102 -17.61 6.52 2.44
N MET A 103 -17.18 5.25 2.45
CA MET A 103 -17.05 4.47 3.69
C MET A 103 -16.02 5.08 4.65
N LYS A 104 -14.87 5.53 4.13
CA LYS A 104 -13.85 6.22 4.93
C LYS A 104 -14.42 7.48 5.59
N ASN A 105 -15.10 8.34 4.83
CA ASN A 105 -15.70 9.57 5.36
C ASN A 105 -16.77 9.26 6.43
N ALA A 106 -17.60 8.23 6.21
CA ALA A 106 -18.58 7.78 7.21
C ALA A 106 -17.91 7.26 8.50
N ALA A 107 -16.83 6.49 8.37
CA ALA A 107 -16.06 5.98 9.50
C ALA A 107 -15.37 7.12 10.30
N GLU A 108 -14.89 8.15 9.62
CA GLU A 108 -14.31 9.35 10.27
C GLU A 108 -15.39 10.15 11.00
N LYS A 109 -16.52 10.43 10.34
CA LYS A 109 -17.64 11.20 10.91
C LYS A 109 -18.27 10.56 12.14
N THR A 110 -18.35 9.23 12.17
CA THR A 110 -18.89 8.47 13.31
C THR A 110 -17.90 8.27 14.44
N GLY A 111 -16.65 8.75 14.29
CA GLY A 111 -15.58 8.51 15.25
C GLY A 111 -15.04 7.08 15.25
N PHE A 112 -15.47 6.22 14.33
CA PHE A 112 -14.99 4.84 14.21
C PHE A 112 -13.47 4.79 14.04
N ALA A 113 -12.93 5.60 13.12
CA ALA A 113 -11.49 5.68 12.86
C ALA A 113 -10.68 6.26 14.04
N SER A 114 -11.35 6.92 15.00
CA SER A 114 -10.69 7.53 16.16
C SER A 114 -10.61 6.59 17.38
N ARG A 115 -11.31 5.46 17.36
CA ARG A 115 -11.33 4.49 18.47
C ARG A 115 -9.92 3.92 18.72
N PRO A 116 -9.51 3.70 19.98
CA PRO A 116 -8.18 3.18 20.29
C PRO A 116 -7.88 1.83 19.63
N ASP A 117 -8.83 0.89 19.68
CA ASP A 117 -8.67 -0.45 19.10
C ASP A 117 -8.50 -0.41 17.57
N ILE A 118 -9.23 0.48 16.90
CA ILE A 118 -9.08 0.68 15.45
C ILE A 118 -7.74 1.33 15.11
N LYS A 119 -7.27 2.29 15.91
CA LYS A 119 -5.94 2.91 15.71
C LYS A 119 -4.82 1.90 15.86
N GLU A 120 -4.88 1.00 16.84
CA GLU A 120 -3.89 -0.07 17.01
C GLU A 120 -3.86 -1.02 15.81
N VAL A 121 -5.03 -1.39 15.28
CA VAL A 121 -5.13 -2.19 14.06
C VAL A 121 -4.54 -1.46 12.86
N LEU A 122 -4.85 -0.17 12.68
CA LEU A 122 -4.31 0.64 11.58
C LEU A 122 -2.79 0.81 11.68
N ASP A 123 -2.26 1.03 12.89
CA ASP A 123 -0.82 1.13 13.12
C ASP A 123 -0.09 -0.18 12.77
N TYR A 124 -0.65 -1.32 13.17
CA TYR A 124 -0.12 -2.63 12.79
C TYR A 124 -0.07 -2.81 11.26
N TYR A 125 -1.16 -2.52 10.56
CA TYR A 125 -1.19 -2.62 9.10
C TYR A 125 -0.28 -1.61 8.40
N GLN A 126 -0.16 -0.40 8.94
CA GLN A 126 0.78 0.59 8.43
C GLN A 126 2.23 0.10 8.56
N ASN A 127 2.60 -0.45 9.73
CA ASN A 127 3.93 -1.01 9.97
C ASN A 127 4.20 -2.23 9.07
N GLN A 128 3.23 -3.11 8.89
CA GLN A 128 3.32 -4.25 7.97
C GLN A 128 3.52 -3.79 6.53
N ALA A 129 2.69 -2.86 6.04
CA ALA A 129 2.78 -2.35 4.68
C ALA A 129 4.10 -1.63 4.44
N LEU A 130 4.52 -0.74 5.35
CA LEU A 130 5.76 0.02 5.21
C LEU A 130 6.98 -0.90 5.21
N SER A 131 7.05 -1.86 6.14
CA SER A 131 8.17 -2.80 6.23
C SER A 131 8.26 -3.68 4.98
N GLN A 132 7.13 -4.20 4.49
CA GLN A 132 7.09 -5.02 3.28
C GLN A 132 7.50 -4.21 2.04
N LEU A 133 6.95 -3.01 1.84
CA LEU A 133 7.26 -2.16 0.69
C LEU A 133 8.74 -1.77 0.66
N TYR A 134 9.29 -1.35 1.81
CA TYR A 134 10.70 -0.97 1.90
C TYR A 134 11.63 -2.16 1.64
N LEU A 135 11.34 -3.31 2.24
CA LEU A 135 12.14 -4.52 2.04
C LEU A 135 12.08 -5.01 0.60
N GLN A 136 10.89 -5.02 -0.01
CA GLN A 136 10.73 -5.37 -1.42
C GLN A 136 11.55 -4.44 -2.31
N GLU A 137 11.49 -3.13 -2.08
CA GLU A 137 12.27 -2.16 -2.85
C GLU A 137 13.79 -2.41 -2.71
N GLU A 138 14.27 -2.68 -1.49
CA GLU A 138 15.69 -2.98 -1.27
C GLU A 138 16.13 -4.31 -1.92
N VAL A 139 15.26 -5.32 -1.94
CA VAL A 139 15.49 -6.57 -2.67
C VAL A 139 15.53 -6.29 -4.17
N GLU A 140 14.53 -5.62 -4.73
CA GLU A 140 14.43 -5.34 -6.16
C GLU A 140 15.62 -4.56 -6.71
N LYS A 141 16.13 -3.56 -5.97
CA LYS A 141 17.35 -2.80 -6.33
C LYS A 141 18.59 -3.69 -6.54
N ARG A 142 18.62 -4.89 -5.97
CA ARG A 142 19.76 -5.82 -6.02
C ARG A 142 19.59 -6.91 -7.07
N ILE A 143 18.40 -7.06 -7.64
CA ILE A 143 18.12 -8.04 -8.68
C ILE A 143 18.48 -7.44 -10.03
N LYS A 144 19.37 -8.12 -10.76
CA LYS A 144 19.67 -7.84 -12.15
C LYS A 144 19.42 -9.12 -12.94
N ILE A 145 18.38 -9.10 -13.78
CA ILE A 145 18.05 -10.22 -14.66
C ILE A 145 18.29 -9.74 -16.09
N THR A 146 19.20 -10.39 -16.78
CA THR A 146 19.45 -10.14 -18.20
C THR A 146 18.44 -10.90 -19.06
N ASP A 147 18.32 -10.52 -20.34
CA ASP A 147 17.49 -11.28 -21.28
C ASP A 147 18.02 -12.70 -21.52
N GLU A 148 19.33 -12.91 -21.37
CA GLU A 148 19.93 -14.24 -21.45
C GLU A 148 19.50 -15.11 -20.27
N ASP A 149 19.51 -14.56 -19.05
CA ASP A 149 19.03 -15.28 -17.87
C ASP A 149 17.56 -15.69 -18.02
N ALA A 150 16.72 -14.80 -18.53
CA ALA A 150 15.30 -15.08 -18.77
C ALA A 150 15.09 -16.16 -19.85
N ARG A 151 15.90 -16.15 -20.91
CA ARG A 151 15.90 -17.21 -21.94
C ARG A 151 16.33 -18.55 -21.39
N ASN A 152 17.40 -18.58 -20.58
CA ASN A 152 17.90 -19.80 -19.96
C ASN A 152 16.89 -20.38 -18.97
N GLU A 153 16.24 -19.53 -18.17
CA GLU A 153 15.20 -19.97 -17.25
C GLU A 153 13.98 -20.50 -17.99
N CYS A 154 13.55 -19.83 -19.08
CA CYS A 154 12.49 -20.36 -19.95
C CYS A 154 12.86 -21.74 -20.51
N LYS A 155 14.09 -21.94 -21.00
CA LYS A 155 14.55 -23.24 -21.50
C LYS A 155 14.43 -24.31 -20.42
N ARG A 156 14.93 -24.04 -19.22
CA ARG A 156 14.82 -24.92 -18.04
C ARG A 156 13.36 -25.29 -17.74
N LEU A 157 12.46 -24.30 -17.71
CA LEU A 157 11.03 -24.53 -17.45
C LEU A 157 10.36 -25.41 -18.51
N ARG A 158 10.71 -25.23 -19.80
CA ARG A 158 10.19 -26.06 -20.90
C ARG A 158 10.69 -27.51 -20.84
N GLU A 159 11.88 -27.74 -20.30
CA GLU A 159 12.44 -29.08 -20.10
C GLU A 159 11.79 -29.80 -18.91
N GLU A 160 11.40 -29.07 -17.87
CA GLU A 160 10.85 -29.64 -16.63
C GLU A 160 9.33 -29.83 -16.63
N ASP A 161 8.59 -28.99 -17.38
CA ASP A 161 7.12 -29.00 -17.34
C ASP A 161 6.52 -28.73 -18.73
N GLN A 162 5.77 -29.71 -19.23
CA GLN A 162 5.13 -29.68 -20.55
C GLN A 162 4.17 -28.50 -20.75
N ARG A 163 3.62 -27.93 -19.68
CA ARG A 163 2.77 -26.73 -19.76
C ARG A 163 3.53 -25.54 -20.33
N PHE A 164 4.83 -25.42 -20.04
CA PHE A 164 5.68 -24.38 -20.60
C PHE A 164 6.12 -24.70 -22.02
N ALA A 165 6.27 -25.99 -22.36
CA ALA A 165 6.61 -26.42 -23.71
C ALA A 165 5.56 -25.96 -24.75
N ALA A 166 4.29 -25.87 -24.35
CA ALA A 166 3.18 -25.40 -25.19
C ALA A 166 3.11 -23.87 -25.37
N LEU A 167 3.89 -23.08 -24.60
CA LEU A 167 3.86 -21.63 -24.69
C LEU A 167 4.69 -21.08 -25.86
N THR A 168 4.32 -19.89 -26.34
CA THR A 168 5.20 -19.12 -27.23
C THR A 168 6.51 -18.79 -26.51
N LEU A 169 7.58 -18.60 -27.28
CA LEU A 169 8.89 -18.28 -26.71
C LEU A 169 8.84 -16.99 -25.87
N GLU A 170 8.15 -15.96 -26.36
CA GLU A 170 7.96 -14.70 -25.67
C GLU A 170 7.23 -14.86 -24.33
N LYS A 171 6.10 -15.57 -24.31
CA LYS A 171 5.34 -15.83 -23.07
C LYS A 171 6.15 -16.66 -22.08
N CYS A 172 6.94 -17.61 -22.57
CA CYS A 172 7.83 -18.40 -21.72
C CYS A 172 8.99 -17.58 -21.13
N ILE A 173 9.62 -16.68 -21.90
CA ILE A 173 10.68 -15.78 -21.41
C ILE A 173 10.12 -14.83 -20.35
N MET A 174 8.94 -14.25 -20.60
CA MET A 174 8.24 -13.39 -19.66
C MET A 174 7.99 -14.10 -18.33
N ILE A 175 7.45 -15.32 -18.36
CA ILE A 175 7.20 -16.10 -17.14
C ILE A 175 8.51 -16.52 -16.47
N GLY A 176 9.50 -16.96 -17.25
CA GLY A 176 10.83 -17.32 -16.75
C GLY A 176 11.50 -16.18 -16.00
N LYS A 177 11.38 -14.94 -16.49
CA LYS A 177 11.86 -13.75 -15.77
C LYS A 177 11.17 -13.58 -14.41
N GLY A 178 9.86 -13.80 -14.32
CA GLY A 178 9.12 -13.75 -13.06
C GLY A 178 9.55 -14.83 -12.06
N TYR A 179 9.69 -16.09 -12.51
CA TYR A 179 10.20 -17.20 -11.69
C TYR A 179 11.63 -16.92 -11.19
N LEU A 180 12.49 -16.44 -12.08
CA LEU A 180 13.86 -16.11 -11.74
C LEU A 180 13.92 -14.98 -10.71
N LYS A 181 13.12 -13.92 -10.89
CA LYS A 181 12.99 -12.82 -9.92
C LYS A 181 12.58 -13.35 -8.56
N GLN A 182 11.54 -14.19 -8.50
CA GLN A 182 11.08 -14.78 -7.24
C GLN A 182 12.17 -15.61 -6.54
N ARG A 183 12.88 -16.47 -7.30
CA ARG A 183 13.95 -17.31 -6.75
C ARG A 183 15.13 -16.47 -6.24
N ILE A 184 15.58 -15.48 -7.00
CA ILE A 184 16.66 -14.58 -6.57
C ILE A 184 16.22 -13.80 -5.35
N SER A 185 15.00 -13.24 -5.34
CA SER A 185 14.43 -12.52 -4.19
C SER A 185 14.50 -13.36 -2.93
N ALA A 186 14.04 -14.62 -2.98
CA ALA A 186 14.08 -15.54 -1.84
C ALA A 186 15.51 -15.80 -1.35
N ASN A 187 16.46 -15.99 -2.27
CA ASN A 187 17.86 -16.28 -1.94
C ASN A 187 18.58 -15.10 -1.29
N ILE A 188 18.23 -13.86 -1.63
CA ILE A 188 18.90 -12.66 -1.09
C ILE A 188 18.16 -12.03 0.09
N PHE A 189 16.94 -12.47 0.38
CA PHE A 189 16.04 -11.85 1.37
C PHE A 189 16.72 -11.63 2.73
N ASP A 190 17.25 -12.70 3.33
CA ASP A 190 17.86 -12.64 4.66
C ASP A 190 19.11 -11.75 4.70
N ASN A 191 19.88 -11.75 3.61
CA ASN A 191 21.05 -10.87 3.50
C ASN A 191 20.64 -9.40 3.42
N VAL A 192 19.60 -9.08 2.66
CA VAL A 192 19.06 -7.73 2.55
C VAL A 192 18.51 -7.27 3.91
N LEU A 193 17.75 -8.12 4.58
CA LEU A 193 17.22 -7.82 5.91
C LEU A 193 18.34 -7.56 6.93
N SER A 194 19.39 -8.39 6.92
CA SER A 194 20.56 -8.21 7.80
C SER A 194 21.25 -6.87 7.55
N LYS A 195 21.48 -6.50 6.29
CA LYS A 195 22.06 -5.19 5.91
C LYS A 195 21.18 -4.01 6.29
N ILE A 196 19.86 -4.18 6.30
CA ILE A 196 18.95 -3.14 6.80
C ILE A 196 19.11 -2.99 8.31
N LYS A 197 19.15 -4.10 9.06
CA LYS A 197 19.35 -4.10 10.52
C LYS A 197 20.68 -3.46 10.93
N GLU A 198 21.76 -3.73 10.21
CA GLU A 198 23.10 -3.14 10.47
C GLU A 198 23.12 -1.60 10.40
N LYS A 199 22.19 -0.98 9.66
CA LYS A 199 22.08 0.48 9.57
C LYS A 199 21.37 1.11 10.78
N LEU A 200 20.79 0.29 11.66
CA LEU A 200 19.98 0.74 12.79
C LEU A 200 20.72 0.49 14.10
N VAL A 201 20.57 1.41 15.05
CA VAL A 201 21.03 1.20 16.42
C VAL A 201 19.96 0.40 17.15
N TYR A 202 20.19 -0.90 17.29
CA TYR A 202 19.38 -1.79 18.09
C TYR A 202 19.99 -1.94 19.50
N LYS A 203 19.16 -1.84 20.54
CA LYS A 203 19.55 -2.08 21.93
C LYS A 203 18.60 -3.10 22.54
N SER A 204 19.13 -4.21 23.04
CA SER A 204 18.40 -5.16 23.87
C SER A 204 18.31 -4.64 25.31
N ASN A 205 17.24 -5.01 26.00
CA ASN A 205 17.17 -4.90 27.46
C ASN A 205 17.65 -6.22 28.07
N ASP A 206 18.91 -6.29 28.48
CA ASP A 206 19.53 -7.53 28.98
C ASP A 206 18.92 -8.04 30.30
N LYS A 207 18.02 -7.26 30.91
CA LYS A 207 17.26 -7.64 32.11
C LYS A 207 15.91 -8.29 31.80
N PHE A 208 15.49 -8.31 30.54
CA PHE A 208 14.20 -8.88 30.12
C PHE A 208 14.43 -10.19 29.38
N ASP A 209 13.95 -11.30 29.94
CA ASP A 209 13.98 -12.61 29.28
C ASP A 209 12.79 -12.72 28.30
N LEU A 210 13.07 -12.39 27.04
CA LEU A 210 12.08 -12.49 25.97
C LEU A 210 11.64 -13.93 25.71
N ASP A 211 12.56 -14.89 25.81
CA ASP A 211 12.27 -16.29 25.49
C ASP A 211 11.36 -16.92 26.56
N GLU A 212 11.59 -16.59 27.83
CA GLU A 212 10.70 -16.99 28.92
C GLU A 212 9.32 -16.35 28.76
N TYR A 213 9.28 -15.03 28.50
CA TYR A 213 8.02 -14.30 28.30
C TYR A 213 7.18 -14.91 27.17
N LEU A 214 7.77 -15.14 25.99
CA LEU A 214 7.04 -15.69 24.83
C LEU A 214 6.55 -17.13 25.05
N LYS A 215 7.23 -17.93 25.88
CA LYS A 215 6.82 -19.31 26.20
C LYS A 215 5.67 -19.36 27.21
N ASN A 216 5.74 -18.49 28.21
CA ASN A 216 4.91 -18.57 29.42
C ASN A 216 3.72 -17.61 29.43
N ASP A 217 3.69 -16.59 28.58
CA ASP A 217 2.58 -15.65 28.56
C ASP A 217 1.28 -16.31 28.03
N THR A 218 0.38 -16.60 28.97
CA THR A 218 -0.96 -17.14 28.73
C THR A 218 -1.91 -16.13 28.08
N ASP A 219 -1.61 -14.83 28.11
CA ASP A 219 -2.47 -13.78 27.54
C ASP A 219 -2.34 -13.71 26.01
N LEU A 220 -1.14 -13.99 25.47
CA LEU A 220 -0.94 -14.24 24.04
C LEU A 220 -1.72 -15.49 23.56
N LYS A 221 -1.83 -16.52 24.39
CA LYS A 221 -2.58 -17.75 24.08
C LYS A 221 -4.10 -17.57 24.24
N SER A 222 -4.56 -16.75 25.18
CA SER A 222 -5.99 -16.58 25.51
C SER A 222 -6.72 -15.57 24.62
N SER A 223 -5.98 -14.62 24.02
CA SER A 223 -6.53 -13.60 23.10
C SER A 223 -6.96 -14.15 21.74
N ILE A 224 -6.52 -15.36 21.38
CA ILE A 224 -6.90 -16.04 20.13
C ILE A 224 -8.25 -16.77 20.26
N GLY A 225 -8.79 -16.90 21.49
CA GLY A 225 -9.93 -17.79 21.79
C GLY A 225 -11.15 -17.16 22.46
N LYS A 226 -11.20 -15.84 22.69
CA LYS A 226 -12.38 -15.19 23.28
C LYS A 226 -13.00 -14.17 22.31
N GLN A 227 -13.77 -14.67 21.34
CA GLN A 227 -14.88 -13.89 20.84
C GLN A 227 -15.95 -13.88 21.92
N ASP A 228 -16.11 -12.77 22.63
CA ASP A 228 -17.32 -12.53 23.43
C ASP A 228 -18.50 -12.40 22.46
N PRO A 229 -19.48 -13.33 22.46
CA PRO A 229 -20.70 -13.13 21.74
C PRO A 229 -21.53 -12.11 22.53
N LYS A 230 -21.78 -10.95 21.93
CA LYS A 230 -22.73 -9.88 22.31
C LYS A 230 -22.13 -8.64 22.97
N LYS A 231 -21.71 -7.68 22.14
CA LYS A 231 -22.23 -6.31 22.25
C LYS A 231 -23.04 -6.03 20.99
N GLU A 232 -24.32 -6.34 21.08
CA GLU A 232 -25.33 -5.89 20.12
C GLU A 232 -25.36 -4.35 20.17
N VAL A 233 -24.70 -3.71 19.20
CA VAL A 233 -24.79 -2.27 19.03
C VAL A 233 -26.21 -1.99 18.58
N LYS A 234 -27.06 -1.49 19.50
CA LYS A 234 -28.37 -0.95 19.11
C LYS A 234 -28.16 0.15 18.08
N PRO A 235 -28.82 0.09 16.91
CA PRO A 235 -28.82 1.20 15.97
C PRO A 235 -29.32 2.48 16.66
N PRO A 236 -28.78 3.65 16.33
CA PRO A 236 -29.37 4.91 16.78
C PRO A 236 -30.83 4.97 16.32
N ALA A 237 -31.71 5.37 17.24
CA ALA A 237 -33.14 5.49 16.97
C ALA A 237 -33.36 6.43 15.78
N SER A 238 -34.03 5.95 14.75
CA SER A 238 -34.48 6.76 13.62
C SER A 238 -35.43 7.84 14.13
N GLU A 239 -35.04 9.09 13.90
CA GLU A 239 -35.90 10.27 14.08
C GLU A 239 -37.13 10.13 13.16
N PRO A 240 -38.37 10.34 13.65
CA PRO A 240 -39.56 10.07 12.85
C PRO A 240 -39.66 11.05 11.67
N GLU A 241 -39.74 10.48 10.47
CA GLU A 241 -40.13 11.19 9.24
C GLU A 241 -41.40 12.01 9.47
N LYS A 242 -41.29 13.33 9.30
CA LYS A 242 -42.45 14.17 9.05
C LYS A 242 -43.01 13.77 7.68
N LYS A 243 -44.18 13.13 7.69
CA LYS A 243 -44.99 12.94 6.48
C LYS A 243 -45.47 14.29 5.92
N PRO A 244 -45.67 14.36 4.60
CA PRO A 244 -46.03 15.58 3.87
C PRO A 244 -47.39 16.16 4.28
#